data_AF-A0A920L948-F1
#
_entry.id   AF-A0A920L948-F1
#
_cell.length_a   1.000
_cell.length_b   1.000
_cell.length_c   1.000
_cell.angle_alpha   90.00
_cell.angle_beta   90.00
_cell.angle_gamma   90.00
#
_symmetry.space_group_name_H-M   'P 1'
#
loop_
_entity.id
_entity.type
_entity.pdbx_description
1 polymer ?
#
loop_
_entity_poly.entity_id
_entity_poly.type
_entity_poly.pdbx_seq_one_letter_code
_entity_poly.pdbx_strand_id
1 'polypeptide(L)'
;MNVCASEISGATAIVEGAGSNACEYMTGGKVVVLGEVGQNFGAGMTGGMAFIYDPQDSFWTVPIPKPCIGRIQHPIGTRCCVI
;
A
#
# COMPACT_ATOMS: atom_id res chain seq x y z
N MET A 1 -10.65 -1.02 12.85
CA MET A 1 -11.25 -1.93 11.84
C MET A 1 -10.34 -1.82 10.63
N ASN A 2 -9.44 -2.79 10.46
CA ASN A 2 -8.30 -2.65 9.53
C ASN A 2 -8.52 -3.62 8.39
N VAL A 3 -8.95 -3.10 7.24
CA VAL A 3 -9.16 -3.89 6.03
C VAL A 3 -8.02 -3.60 5.09
N CYS A 4 -7.13 -4.57 4.94
CA CYS A 4 -6.44 -4.80 3.69
C CYS A 4 -6.13 -6.29 3.68
N ALA A 5 -6.80 -7.03 2.80
CA ALA A 5 -6.65 -8.48 2.71
C ALA A 5 -5.18 -8.81 2.36
N SER A 6 -4.58 -9.74 3.10
CA SER A 6 -3.23 -10.25 2.85
C SER A 6 -3.13 -11.04 1.53
N GLU A 7 -4.18 -11.10 0.72
CA GLU A 7 -4.27 -11.97 -0.45
C GLU A 7 -5.11 -11.33 -1.55
N ILE A 8 -4.64 -10.21 -2.08
CA ILE A 8 -5.22 -9.64 -3.30
C ILE A 8 -4.48 -10.29 -4.47
N SER A 9 -5.10 -11.30 -5.10
CA SER A 9 -4.62 -11.89 -6.36
C SER A 9 -5.62 -11.59 -7.47
N GLY A 10 -5.41 -10.47 -8.15
CA GLY A 10 -6.22 -10.05 -9.29
C GLY A 10 -7.49 -9.25 -8.96
N ALA A 11 -7.74 -8.93 -7.68
CA ALA A 11 -8.86 -8.06 -7.30
C ALA A 11 -8.45 -6.58 -7.23
N THR A 12 -9.45 -5.70 -7.35
CA THR A 12 -9.29 -4.26 -7.05
C THR A 12 -9.94 -3.96 -5.71
N ALA A 13 -9.18 -3.46 -4.74
CA ALA A 13 -9.68 -3.10 -3.42
C ALA A 13 -9.43 -1.62 -3.12
N ILE A 14 -10.42 -0.99 -2.48
CA ILE A 14 -10.30 0.37 -1.93
C ILE A 14 -10.57 0.26 -0.45
N VAL A 15 -9.64 0.76 0.36
CA VAL A 15 -9.69 0.66 1.81
C VAL A 15 -9.33 2.00 2.43
N GLU A 16 -9.94 2.35 3.56
CA GLU A 16 -9.70 3.64 4.23
C GLU A 16 -8.48 3.62 5.16
N GLY A 17 -7.87 2.45 5.35
CA GLY A 17 -6.66 2.30 6.14
C GLY A 17 -6.21 0.84 6.16
N ALA A 18 -4.91 0.64 6.27
CA ALA A 18 -4.29 -0.68 6.25
C ALA A 18 -3.51 -0.92 7.55
N GLY A 19 -3.70 -2.10 8.14
CA GLY A 19 -2.92 -2.53 9.30
C GLY A 19 -1.49 -2.95 8.92
N SER A 20 -0.78 -3.51 9.90
CA SER A 20 0.52 -4.14 9.64
C SER A 20 0.39 -5.38 8.75
N ASN A 21 1.41 -5.68 7.96
CA ASN A 21 1.47 -6.81 7.00
C ASN A 21 0.36 -6.79 5.93
N ALA A 22 -0.22 -5.62 5.67
CA ALA A 22 -1.19 -5.47 4.60
C ALA A 22 -0.54 -5.66 3.22
N CYS A 23 -1.26 -6.28 2.30
CA CYS A 23 -0.78 -6.63 0.95
C CYS A 23 0.51 -7.48 0.96
N GLU A 24 0.77 -8.19 2.05
CA GLU A 24 1.84 -9.17 2.10
C GLU A 24 1.59 -10.24 1.02
N TYR A 25 2.63 -10.68 0.32
CA TYR A 25 2.55 -11.69 -0.76
C TYR A 25 1.54 -11.38 -1.88
N MET A 26 1.18 -10.10 -2.09
CA MET A 26 0.38 -9.70 -3.24
C MET A 26 1.11 -10.08 -4.55
N THR A 27 0.42 -10.83 -5.41
CA THR A 27 0.96 -11.33 -6.69
C THR A 27 0.32 -10.67 -7.92
N GLY A 28 -0.81 -9.95 -7.74
CA GLY A 28 -1.43 -9.15 -8.79
C GLY A 28 -2.70 -8.43 -8.32
N GLY A 29 -3.17 -7.43 -9.08
CA GLY A 29 -4.35 -6.63 -8.72
C GLY A 29 -4.01 -5.17 -8.40
N LYS A 30 -4.99 -4.42 -7.90
CA LYS A 30 -4.84 -2.98 -7.59
C LYS A 30 -5.41 -2.67 -6.22
N VAL A 31 -4.66 -1.96 -5.40
CA VAL A 31 -5.08 -1.56 -4.05
C VAL A 31 -5.00 -0.06 -3.93
N VAL A 32 -6.04 0.57 -3.40
CA VAL A 32 -6.03 1.99 -3.06
C VAL A 32 -6.30 2.11 -1.56
N VAL A 33 -5.36 2.67 -0.83
CA VAL A 33 -5.45 2.95 0.60
C VAL A 33 -5.65 4.46 0.79
N LEU A 34 -6.79 4.85 1.37
CA LEU A 34 -7.18 6.24 1.58
C LEU A 34 -6.84 6.76 3.00
N GLY A 35 -5.81 6.22 3.63
CA GLY A 35 -5.42 6.59 4.99
C GLY A 35 -4.13 5.91 5.44
N GLU A 36 -3.98 5.80 6.76
CA GLU A 36 -2.76 5.29 7.38
C GLU A 36 -2.48 3.82 7.03
N VAL A 37 -1.19 3.52 6.94
CA VAL A 37 -0.68 2.18 6.62
C VAL A 37 0.27 1.73 7.73
N GLY A 38 0.07 0.50 8.19
CA GLY A 38 0.91 -0.13 9.20
C GLY A 38 2.28 -0.57 8.68
N GLN A 39 3.07 -1.13 9.60
CA GLN A 39 4.39 -1.67 9.32
C GLN A 39 4.33 -2.85 8.35
N ASN A 40 5.43 -3.12 7.65
CA ASN A 40 5.55 -4.28 6.75
C ASN A 40 4.53 -4.34 5.61
N PHE A 41 3.98 -3.20 5.19
CA PHE A 41 3.13 -3.14 4.02
C PHE A 41 3.86 -3.65 2.77
N GLY A 42 3.20 -4.51 2.00
CA GLY A 42 3.75 -5.06 0.76
C GLY A 42 4.95 -6.00 0.97
N ALA A 43 5.14 -6.53 2.18
CA ALA A 43 6.18 -7.52 2.44
C ALA A 43 6.03 -8.73 1.49
N GLY A 44 7.06 -9.06 0.73
CA GLY A 44 6.99 -10.15 -0.25
C GLY A 44 5.99 -9.93 -1.40
N MET A 45 5.51 -8.70 -1.63
CA MET A 45 4.73 -8.40 -2.84
C MET A 45 5.60 -8.59 -4.08
N THR A 46 5.14 -9.43 -5.00
CA THR A 46 5.85 -9.82 -6.22
C THR A 46 5.14 -9.35 -7.49
N GLY A 47 3.91 -8.84 -7.39
CA GLY A 47 3.19 -8.22 -8.50
C GLY A 47 1.91 -7.50 -8.09
N GLY A 48 1.52 -6.46 -8.83
CA GLY A 48 0.32 -5.63 -8.60
C GLY A 48 0.64 -4.14 -8.52
N MET A 49 -0.33 -3.30 -8.13
CA MET A 49 -0.08 -1.88 -7.84
C MET A 49 -0.79 -1.46 -6.56
N ALA A 50 -0.13 -0.65 -5.73
CA ALA A 50 -0.72 -0.05 -4.53
C ALA A 50 -0.67 1.48 -4.59
N PHE A 51 -1.77 2.14 -4.28
CA PHE A 51 -1.86 3.59 -4.19
C PHE A 51 -2.11 3.94 -2.73
N ILE A 52 -1.25 4.77 -2.14
CA ILE A 52 -1.38 5.17 -0.74
C ILE A 52 -1.65 6.66 -0.72
N TYR A 53 -2.78 7.06 -0.15
CA TYR A 53 -3.07 8.44 0.15
C TYR A 53 -2.66 8.73 1.57
N ASP A 54 -1.52 9.37 1.71
CA ASP A 54 -0.96 9.78 2.99
C ASP A 54 -0.74 11.30 2.98
N PRO A 55 -1.68 12.09 3.53
CA PRO A 55 -1.55 13.54 3.63
C PRO A 55 -0.54 13.98 4.71
N GLN A 56 -0.16 13.10 5.65
CA GLN A 56 0.68 13.44 6.80
C GLN A 56 2.14 13.01 6.64
N ASP A 57 2.47 12.31 5.55
CA ASP A 57 3.82 11.81 5.25
C ASP A 57 4.36 10.82 6.29
N SER A 58 3.47 10.14 7.01
CA SER A 58 3.80 9.15 8.04
C SER A 58 4.21 7.80 7.44
N PHE A 59 3.78 7.47 6.22
CA PHE A 59 4.07 6.20 5.55
C PHE A 59 5.57 5.94 5.35
N TRP A 60 6.37 6.99 5.12
CA TRP A 60 7.81 6.85 4.94
C TRP A 60 8.57 6.73 6.26
N THR A 61 7.91 6.99 7.39
CA THR A 61 8.51 6.88 8.72
C THR A 61 8.31 5.49 9.33
N VAL A 62 7.34 4.71 8.84
CA VAL A 62 7.13 3.34 9.31
C VAL A 62 8.12 2.37 8.66
N PRO A 63 8.67 1.41 9.42
CA PRO A 63 9.48 0.33 8.86
C PRO A 63 8.67 -0.49 7.85
N ILE A 64 9.04 -0.40 6.58
CA ILE A 64 8.53 -1.23 5.50
C ILE A 64 9.71 -1.95 4.84
N PRO A 65 9.57 -3.26 4.51
CA PRO A 65 10.52 -3.92 3.64
C PRO A 65 10.53 -3.17 2.32
N LYS A 66 11.65 -3.22 1.60
CA LYS A 66 11.82 -2.48 0.35
C LYS A 66 11.33 -3.32 -0.84
N PRO A 67 10.05 -3.22 -1.22
CA PRO A 67 9.69 -3.38 -2.61
C PRO A 67 9.04 -2.13 -3.24
N CYS A 68 8.76 -1.06 -2.49
CA CYS A 68 8.26 0.20 -3.08
C CYS A 68 9.31 0.85 -4.00
N ILE A 69 9.12 0.73 -5.32
CA ILE A 69 10.10 1.13 -6.35
C ILE A 69 9.90 2.60 -6.80
N GLY A 70 8.82 3.27 -6.41
CA GLY A 70 8.59 4.66 -6.82
C GLY A 70 7.77 5.47 -5.83
N ARG A 71 8.12 6.77 -5.71
CA ARG A 71 7.29 7.81 -5.09
C ARG A 71 6.67 8.63 -6.22
N ILE A 72 5.43 8.36 -6.59
CA ILE A 72 4.71 9.19 -7.57
C ILE A 72 3.87 10.20 -6.80
N GLN A 73 4.25 11.47 -6.86
CA GLN A 73 3.50 12.59 -6.28
C GLN A 73 2.42 13.03 -7.28
N HIS A 74 1.15 12.79 -6.98
CA HIS A 74 0.05 13.36 -7.76
C HIS A 74 -0.20 14.82 -7.32
N PRO A 75 -0.65 15.74 -8.20
CA PRO A 75 -0.96 17.14 -7.86
C PRO A 75 -1.98 17.34 -6.72
N ILE A 76 -2.71 16.30 -6.31
CA ILE A 76 -3.66 16.31 -5.19
C ILE A 76 -3.04 15.78 -3.87
N GLY A 77 -1.72 15.59 -3.80
CA GLY A 77 -1.02 15.13 -2.60
C GLY A 77 -0.95 13.61 -2.41
N THR A 78 -1.57 12.81 -3.28
CA THR A 78 -1.49 11.34 -3.24
C THR A 78 -0.08 10.86 -3.59
N ARG A 79 0.48 9.95 -2.78
CA ARG A 79 1.81 9.35 -3.01
C ARG A 79 1.68 7.85 -3.29
N CYS A 80 1.80 7.46 -4.55
CA CYS A 80 1.67 6.06 -4.94
C CYS A 80 2.97 5.27 -4.66
N CYS A 81 2.84 4.05 -4.09
CA CYS A 81 3.90 3.05 -4.02
C CYS A 81 3.61 1.95 -5.05
N VAL A 82 4.32 1.99 -6.17
CA VAL A 82 4.26 0.91 -7.16
C VAL A 82 5.38 -0.08 -6.85
N ILE A 83 5.03 -1.37 -6.83
CA ILE A 83 5.97 -2.51 -6.80
C ILE A 83 5.97 -3.12 -8.20
#